data_AF-A0AAW1S749-F1
#
_entry.id   AF-A0AAW1S749-F1
#
_cell.length_a   1.000
_cell.length_b   1.000
_cell.length_c   1.000
_cell.angle_alpha   90.00
_cell.angle_beta   90.00
_cell.angle_gamma   90.00
#
_symmetry.space_group_name_H-M   'P 1'
#
loop_
_entity.id
_entity.type
_entity.pdbx_description
1 polymer ?
#
loop_
_entity_poly.entity_id
_entity_poly.type
_entity_poly.pdbx_seq_one_letter_code
_entity_poly.pdbx_strand_id
1 'polypeptide(L)'
;MTGARKPKAILKIVGKSLKQFDSVNLATAMRRLAKLSSGPEVARVVTHPDFAQLSVTIGRKAPATPSASDFAPRILGKHVGNACLAELVARAQKQLPRFRHAYIMCRNGVITVLQSVIAREVSVRLASRSAETFNCQELSNLCWAYAQLGLVAHHDMVQAAARALAARAREANVQHIASTASALARIGRYDDEIMERLGNAGCVRMGTFIPQALSNLMWANGRLMHVHNRLLTATQTRALAILPCA
;
A
#
# COMPACT_ATOMS: atom_id res chain seq x y z
N MET A 1 12.57 15.43 6.66
CA MET A 1 11.09 15.48 6.80
C MET A 1 10.57 15.79 8.23
N THR A 2 11.41 16.21 9.19
CA THR A 2 11.21 15.93 10.63
C THR A 2 10.21 16.80 11.43
N GLY A 3 9.45 17.73 10.82
CA GLY A 3 8.57 18.65 11.60
C GLY A 3 7.06 18.62 11.32
N ALA A 4 6.59 18.08 10.18
CA ALA A 4 5.21 18.30 9.73
C ALA A 4 4.16 17.47 10.49
N ARG A 5 3.28 18.11 11.27
CA ARG A 5 2.22 17.43 12.05
C ARG A 5 0.85 17.35 11.37
N LYS A 6 0.69 17.95 10.18
CA LYS A 6 -0.58 17.97 9.42
C LYS A 6 -0.38 17.41 8.01
N PRO A 7 -1.35 16.69 7.41
CA PRO A 7 -1.22 16.14 6.05
C PRO A 7 -0.87 17.18 5.00
N LYS A 8 -1.50 18.37 5.05
CA LYS A 8 -1.19 19.49 4.14
C LYS A 8 0.28 19.91 4.16
N ALA A 9 0.90 19.93 5.35
CA ALA A 9 2.31 20.29 5.48
C ALA A 9 3.22 19.21 4.89
N ILE A 10 2.86 17.94 5.02
CA ILE A 10 3.59 16.84 4.39
C ILE A 10 3.47 16.94 2.87
N LEU A 11 2.28 17.18 2.33
CA LEU A 11 2.08 17.37 0.88
C LEU A 11 2.90 18.54 0.34
N LYS A 12 2.98 19.66 1.08
CA LYS A 12 3.85 20.80 0.72
C LYS A 12 5.33 20.42 0.65
N ILE A 13 5.81 19.57 1.56
CA ILE A 13 7.20 19.06 1.53
C ILE A 13 7.39 18.14 0.33
N VAL A 14 6.43 17.24 0.08
CA VAL A 14 6.42 16.34 -1.08
C VAL A 14 6.52 17.17 -2.37
N GLY A 15 5.63 18.14 -2.60
CA GLY A 15 5.65 18.96 -3.81
C GLY A 15 6.97 19.71 -4.05
N LYS A 16 7.67 20.12 -2.98
CA LYS A 16 8.95 20.84 -3.08
C LYS A 16 10.16 19.93 -3.29
N SER A 17 10.15 18.73 -2.72
CA SER A 17 11.37 17.93 -2.57
C SER A 17 11.27 16.51 -3.13
N LEU A 18 10.17 16.15 -3.80
CA LEU A 18 9.93 14.79 -4.30
C LEU A 18 11.07 14.24 -5.17
N LYS A 19 11.71 15.08 -5.98
CA LYS A 19 12.85 14.66 -6.84
C LYS A 19 14.05 14.14 -6.05
N GLN A 20 14.22 14.58 -4.80
CA GLN A 20 15.33 14.21 -3.93
C GLN A 20 14.98 13.04 -3.00
N PHE A 21 13.74 12.56 -3.00
CA PHE A 21 13.31 11.52 -2.07
C PHE A 21 13.88 10.15 -2.48
N ASP A 22 14.57 9.50 -1.54
CA ASP A 22 14.89 8.07 -1.57
C ASP A 22 13.69 7.20 -1.13
N SER A 23 13.88 5.88 -1.08
CA SER A 23 12.86 4.92 -0.63
C SER A 23 12.35 5.19 0.79
N VAL A 24 13.25 5.52 1.72
CA VAL A 24 12.94 5.86 3.11
C VAL A 24 11.98 7.05 3.17
N ASN A 25 12.30 8.15 2.47
CA ASN A 25 11.50 9.36 2.44
C ASN A 25 10.13 9.11 1.81
N LEU A 26 10.07 8.36 0.71
CA LEU A 26 8.81 8.01 0.03
C LEU A 26 7.88 7.20 0.94
N ALA A 27 8.37 6.09 1.51
CA ALA A 27 7.57 5.23 2.38
C ALA A 27 7.15 5.95 3.67
N THR A 28 8.03 6.79 4.22
CA THR A 28 7.73 7.60 5.41
C THR A 28 6.69 8.67 5.13
N ALA A 29 6.78 9.37 3.99
CA ALA A 29 5.78 10.34 3.58
C ALA A 29 4.41 9.70 3.47
N MET A 30 4.33 8.56 2.77
CA MET A 30 3.11 7.81 2.56
C MET A 30 2.49 7.34 3.88
N ARG A 31 3.30 6.73 4.76
CA ARG A 31 2.85 6.28 6.09
C ARG A 31 2.34 7.43 6.95
N ARG A 32 3.01 8.58 6.93
CA ARG A 32 2.58 9.74 7.72
C ARG A 32 1.30 10.35 7.19
N LEU A 33 1.13 10.43 5.87
CA LEU A 33 -0.13 10.86 5.27
C LEU A 33 -1.27 9.93 5.69
N ALA A 34 -1.08 8.61 5.60
CA ALA A 34 -2.07 7.64 6.06
C ALA A 34 -2.38 7.74 7.56
N LYS A 35 -1.37 7.94 8.41
CA LYS A 35 -1.55 8.05 9.87
C LYS A 35 -2.29 9.32 10.29
N LEU A 36 -2.03 10.43 9.61
CA LEU A 36 -2.57 11.74 9.99
C LEU A 36 -3.88 12.07 9.27
N SER A 37 -4.37 11.20 8.38
CA SER A 37 -5.62 11.41 7.66
C SER A 37 -6.70 10.50 8.22
N SER A 38 -7.85 11.07 8.56
CA SER A 38 -9.05 10.32 8.94
C SER A 38 -10.31 10.98 8.39
N GLY A 39 -11.35 10.16 8.17
CA GLY A 39 -12.65 10.64 7.66
C GLY A 39 -12.53 11.50 6.40
N PRO A 40 -13.14 12.70 6.35
CA PRO A 40 -13.10 13.57 5.18
C PRO A 40 -11.70 14.03 4.75
N GLU A 41 -10.70 13.98 5.65
CA GLU A 41 -9.34 14.40 5.32
C GLU A 41 -8.64 13.40 4.38
N VAL A 42 -8.99 12.11 4.47
CA VAL A 42 -8.47 11.09 3.54
C VAL A 42 -8.78 11.49 2.10
N ALA A 43 -10.04 11.86 1.81
CA ALA A 43 -10.45 12.32 0.48
C ALA A 43 -9.60 13.50 0.01
N ARG A 44 -9.39 14.51 0.86
CA ARG A 44 -8.57 15.70 0.52
C ARG A 44 -7.13 15.33 0.19
N VAL A 45 -6.53 14.40 0.92
CA VAL A 45 -5.16 13.96 0.72
C VAL A 45 -5.02 13.15 -0.56
N VAL A 46 -5.89 12.15 -0.78
CA VAL A 46 -5.78 11.26 -1.95
C VAL A 46 -6.11 11.98 -3.27
N THR A 47 -6.90 13.06 -3.22
CA THR A 47 -7.19 13.92 -4.38
C THR A 47 -6.09 14.93 -4.68
N HIS A 48 -5.08 15.08 -3.81
CA HIS A 48 -4.06 16.12 -3.95
C HIS A 48 -3.05 15.78 -5.06
N PRO A 49 -2.66 16.72 -5.93
CA PRO A 49 -1.68 16.47 -7.00
C PRO A 49 -0.34 15.91 -6.49
N ASP A 50 0.18 16.47 -5.40
CA ASP A 50 1.43 15.97 -4.79
C ASP A 50 1.31 14.54 -4.26
N PHE A 51 0.11 14.10 -3.84
CA PHE A 51 -0.13 12.71 -3.43
C PHE A 51 -0.08 11.77 -4.64
N ALA A 52 -0.70 12.19 -5.75
CA ALA A 52 -0.65 11.42 -6.99
C ALA A 52 0.79 11.30 -7.50
N GLN A 53 1.56 12.40 -7.49
CA GLN A 53 2.98 12.38 -7.86
C GLN A 53 3.81 11.50 -6.92
N LEU A 54 3.59 11.57 -5.61
CA LEU A 54 4.23 10.67 -4.64
C LEU A 54 3.97 9.20 -4.99
N SER A 55 2.71 8.85 -5.26
CA SER A 55 2.32 7.48 -5.62
C SER A 55 2.94 7.02 -6.94
N VAL A 56 3.01 7.90 -7.95
CA VAL A 56 3.69 7.63 -9.22
C VAL A 56 5.19 7.42 -9.00
N THR A 57 5.84 8.25 -8.18
CA THR A 57 7.27 8.12 -7.88
C THR A 57 7.58 6.82 -7.14
N ILE A 58 6.72 6.41 -6.19
CA ILE A 58 6.82 5.11 -5.52
C ILE A 58 6.76 3.97 -6.56
N GLY A 59 5.80 4.04 -7.50
CA GLY A 59 5.70 3.05 -8.59
C GLY A 59 6.87 3.06 -9.57
N ARG A 60 7.46 4.22 -9.87
CA ARG A 60 8.60 4.33 -10.79
C ARG A 60 9.92 3.88 -10.18
N LYS A 61 10.12 4.13 -8.88
CA LYS A 61 11.32 3.68 -8.17
C LYS A 61 11.29 2.19 -7.85
N ALA A 62 10.16 1.53 -8.07
CA ALA A 62 10.12 0.10 -8.15
C ALA A 62 10.46 -0.34 -9.58
N PRO A 63 11.45 -1.23 -9.77
CA PRO A 63 11.80 -1.70 -11.11
C PRO A 63 10.66 -2.54 -11.73
N ALA A 64 10.51 -2.50 -13.05
CA ALA A 64 9.54 -3.33 -13.76
C ALA A 64 10.14 -4.73 -14.07
N THR A 65 9.32 -5.78 -14.14
CA THR A 65 9.66 -7.02 -14.86
C THR A 65 8.72 -7.24 -16.04
N PRO A 66 9.22 -7.86 -17.11
CA PRO A 66 8.41 -8.32 -18.23
C PRO A 66 7.72 -9.64 -17.85
N SER A 67 6.52 -9.57 -17.26
CA SER A 67 5.54 -10.66 -17.35
C SER A 67 4.14 -10.16 -17.01
N ALA A 68 3.62 -9.35 -17.94
CA ALA A 68 2.19 -9.22 -18.17
C ALA A 68 1.94 -8.98 -19.66
N SER A 69 2.58 -9.78 -20.53
CA SER A 69 1.91 -10.23 -21.76
C SER A 69 0.70 -11.03 -21.26
N ASP A 70 -0.51 -10.49 -21.23
CA ASP A 70 -1.40 -10.60 -22.40
C ASP A 70 -2.58 -9.61 -22.41
N PHE A 71 -2.50 -8.47 -21.71
CA PHE A 71 -3.66 -7.53 -21.67
C PHE A 71 -3.37 -6.08 -22.06
N ALA A 72 -2.20 -5.79 -22.64
CA ALA A 72 -1.74 -4.42 -22.85
C ALA A 72 -2.01 -3.78 -24.23
N PRO A 73 -2.07 -4.45 -25.39
CA PRO A 73 -2.02 -3.70 -26.64
C PRO A 73 -3.41 -3.47 -27.22
N ARG A 74 -4.14 -2.48 -26.71
CA ARG A 74 -5.15 -1.78 -27.53
C ARG A 74 -5.47 -0.35 -27.10
N ILE A 75 -5.09 0.10 -25.91
CA ILE A 75 -5.36 1.47 -25.45
C ILE A 75 -4.08 2.32 -25.24
N LEU A 76 -2.91 1.70 -25.12
CA LEU A 76 -1.66 2.37 -24.70
C LEU A 76 -0.58 2.44 -25.80
N GLY A 77 -1.00 2.48 -27.07
CA GLY A 77 -0.11 2.72 -28.19
C GLY A 77 0.07 4.22 -28.44
N LYS A 78 1.10 4.80 -27.82
CA LYS A 78 1.60 6.18 -28.02
C LYS A 78 0.82 7.27 -27.27
N HIS A 79 1.56 8.14 -26.58
CA HIS A 79 1.13 9.39 -25.91
C HIS A 79 0.66 9.32 -24.46
N VAL A 80 1.62 9.25 -23.52
CA VAL A 80 1.43 9.98 -22.24
C VAL A 80 2.70 10.75 -21.89
N GLY A 81 2.96 11.83 -22.64
CA GLY A 81 3.74 12.95 -22.14
C GLY A 81 2.87 13.79 -21.18
N ASN A 82 3.49 14.57 -20.29
CA ASN A 82 2.80 15.40 -19.30
C ASN A 82 1.71 16.33 -19.89
N ALA A 83 1.81 16.69 -21.17
CA ALA A 83 0.79 17.44 -21.91
C ALA A 83 -0.52 16.66 -22.11
N CYS A 84 -0.45 15.34 -22.30
CA CYS A 84 -1.63 14.47 -22.46
C CYS A 84 -2.43 14.39 -21.16
N LEU A 85 -1.77 14.37 -20.00
CA LEU A 85 -2.42 14.43 -18.69
C LEU A 85 -3.18 15.76 -18.48
N ALA A 86 -2.57 16.89 -18.85
CA ALA A 86 -3.22 18.20 -18.73
C ALA A 86 -4.43 18.33 -19.67
N GLU A 87 -4.32 17.80 -20.89
CA GLU A 87 -5.39 17.87 -21.87
C GLU A 87 -6.55 16.91 -21.60
N LEU A 88 -6.27 15.71 -21.08
CA LEU A 88 -7.30 14.77 -20.65
C LEU A 88 -8.11 15.34 -19.48
N VAL A 89 -7.43 16.00 -18.54
CA VAL A 89 -8.06 16.73 -17.42
C VAL A 89 -8.92 17.89 -17.94
N ALA A 90 -8.43 18.67 -18.89
CA ALA A 90 -9.16 19.80 -19.47
C ALA A 90 -10.40 19.35 -20.28
N ARG A 91 -10.31 18.23 -21.03
CA ARG A 91 -11.44 17.67 -21.79
C ARG A 91 -12.51 17.09 -20.88
N ALA A 92 -12.12 16.37 -19.82
CA ALA A 92 -13.05 15.89 -18.81
C ALA A 92 -13.77 17.06 -18.11
N GLN A 93 -13.06 18.16 -17.84
CA GLN A 93 -13.60 19.39 -17.25
C GLN A 93 -14.63 20.11 -18.14
N LYS A 94 -14.47 20.10 -19.47
CA LYS A 94 -15.38 20.79 -20.40
C LYS A 94 -16.72 20.09 -20.63
N GLN A 95 -16.81 18.78 -20.42
CA GLN A 95 -18.06 18.01 -20.62
C GLN A 95 -18.99 17.99 -19.38
N LEU A 96 -18.54 18.54 -18.26
CA LEU A 96 -19.26 18.60 -16.98
C LEU A 96 -20.61 19.35 -16.93
N PRO A 97 -20.95 20.34 -17.79
CA PRO A 97 -22.21 21.09 -17.63
C PRO A 97 -23.50 20.29 -17.94
N ARG A 98 -23.41 19.13 -18.62
CA ARG A 98 -24.58 18.37 -19.09
C ARG A 98 -25.28 17.53 -18.02
N PHE A 99 -24.70 17.34 -16.84
CA PHE A 99 -25.23 16.44 -15.81
C PHE A 99 -25.31 17.14 -14.44
N ARG A 100 -26.33 17.99 -14.25
CA ARG A 100 -26.51 18.79 -13.03
C ARG A 100 -26.71 17.98 -11.74
N HIS A 101 -27.16 16.71 -11.81
CA HIS A 101 -27.25 15.82 -10.65
C HIS A 101 -26.01 14.92 -10.45
N ALA A 102 -25.08 14.86 -11.41
CA ALA A 102 -23.86 14.05 -11.33
C ALA A 102 -22.64 14.79 -10.74
N TYR A 103 -22.81 16.03 -10.28
CA TYR A 103 -21.71 16.89 -9.82
C TYR A 103 -20.99 16.36 -8.57
N ILE A 104 -21.69 15.62 -7.70
CA ILE A 104 -21.10 14.98 -6.50
C ILE A 104 -20.51 13.60 -6.84
N MET A 105 -21.12 12.87 -7.78
CA MET A 105 -20.71 11.52 -8.17
C MET A 105 -19.51 11.52 -9.14
N CYS A 106 -19.47 12.41 -10.13
CA CYS A 106 -18.37 12.50 -11.11
C CYS A 106 -17.11 13.15 -10.56
N ARG A 107 -17.21 14.03 -9.54
CA ARG A 107 -16.03 14.60 -8.87
C ARG A 107 -15.21 13.52 -8.16
N ASN A 108 -15.87 12.46 -7.67
CA ASN A 108 -15.22 11.24 -7.19
C ASN A 108 -14.89 10.29 -8.34
N GLY A 109 -15.79 10.07 -9.30
CA GLY A 109 -15.60 9.09 -10.38
C GLY A 109 -14.42 9.36 -11.33
N VAL A 110 -14.18 10.60 -11.76
CA VAL A 110 -13.04 10.93 -12.63
C VAL A 110 -11.72 10.78 -11.87
N ILE A 111 -11.71 11.08 -10.55
CA ILE A 111 -10.56 10.86 -9.68
C ILE A 111 -10.35 9.37 -9.44
N THR A 112 -11.40 8.57 -9.27
CA THR A 112 -11.32 7.11 -9.14
C THR A 112 -10.78 6.45 -10.40
N VAL A 113 -11.15 6.94 -11.60
CA VAL A 113 -10.64 6.44 -12.89
C VAL A 113 -9.18 6.86 -13.10
N LEU A 114 -8.81 8.11 -12.77
CA LEU A 114 -7.42 8.56 -12.87
C LEU A 114 -6.52 7.82 -11.86
N GLN A 115 -7.02 7.62 -10.63
CA GLN A 115 -6.37 6.81 -9.60
C GLN A 115 -6.29 5.34 -10.02
N SER A 116 -7.30 4.75 -10.65
CA SER A 116 -7.23 3.34 -11.10
C SER A 116 -6.25 3.12 -12.23
N VAL A 117 -6.12 4.05 -13.19
CA VAL A 117 -5.13 3.96 -14.27
C VAL A 117 -3.71 4.17 -13.73
N ILE A 118 -3.50 5.20 -12.90
CA ILE A 118 -2.20 5.46 -12.26
C ILE A 118 -1.82 4.32 -11.32
N ALA A 119 -2.77 3.81 -10.54
CA ALA A 119 -2.52 2.72 -9.60
C ALA A 119 -2.28 1.40 -10.29
N ARG A 120 -2.96 1.09 -11.41
CA ARG A 120 -2.68 -0.10 -12.21
C ARG A 120 -1.26 -0.04 -12.78
N GLU A 121 -0.84 1.11 -13.30
CA GLU A 121 0.52 1.32 -13.80
C GLU A 121 1.58 1.23 -12.69
N VAL A 122 1.30 1.82 -11.53
CA VAL A 122 2.17 1.74 -10.34
C VAL A 122 2.22 0.31 -9.77
N SER A 123 1.11 -0.41 -9.80
CA SER A 123 1.00 -1.79 -9.28
C SER A 123 1.75 -2.80 -10.15
N VAL A 124 1.62 -2.68 -11.48
CA VAL A 124 2.39 -3.51 -12.42
C VAL A 124 3.89 -3.25 -12.28
N ARG A 125 4.29 -2.00 -12.02
CA ARG A 125 5.71 -1.63 -11.82
C ARG A 125 6.27 -2.02 -10.45
N LEU A 126 5.43 -2.22 -9.42
CA LEU A 126 5.89 -2.60 -8.07
C LEU A 126 6.06 -4.12 -7.86
N ALA A 127 5.42 -4.95 -8.69
CA ALA A 127 5.39 -6.42 -8.56
C ALA A 127 6.76 -7.11 -8.74
N SER A 128 7.79 -6.36 -9.08
CA SER A 128 8.95 -6.90 -9.78
C SER A 128 10.26 -6.34 -9.24
N ARG A 129 10.93 -7.05 -8.34
CA ARG A 129 12.21 -6.63 -7.70
C ARG A 129 12.19 -5.28 -6.95
N SER A 130 11.04 -4.86 -6.42
CA SER A 130 10.95 -3.81 -5.38
C SER A 130 11.87 -4.06 -4.17
N ALA A 131 12.30 -5.32 -3.97
CA ALA A 131 13.18 -5.77 -2.90
C ALA A 131 14.60 -5.15 -2.90
N GLU A 132 15.11 -4.66 -4.04
CA GLU A 132 16.46 -4.05 -4.07
C GLU A 132 16.43 -2.58 -3.59
N THR A 133 15.31 -1.88 -3.76
CA THR A 133 15.20 -0.44 -3.44
C THR A 133 14.51 -0.19 -2.10
N PHE A 134 13.50 -1.00 -1.75
CA PHE A 134 12.77 -0.87 -0.51
C PHE A 134 13.12 -1.99 0.47
N ASN A 135 13.43 -1.67 1.73
CA ASN A 135 13.64 -2.68 2.77
C ASN A 135 12.30 -3.18 3.38
N CYS A 136 12.35 -4.15 4.29
CA CYS A 136 11.14 -4.69 4.93
C CYS A 136 10.32 -3.64 5.70
N GLN A 137 10.97 -2.65 6.32
CA GLN A 137 10.28 -1.57 7.03
C GLN A 137 9.49 -0.71 6.06
N GLU A 138 10.11 -0.27 4.98
CA GLU A 138 9.48 0.56 3.96
C GLU A 138 8.36 -0.18 3.23
N LEU A 139 8.54 -1.46 2.88
CA LEU A 139 7.47 -2.26 2.28
C LEU A 139 6.27 -2.41 3.21
N SER A 140 6.50 -2.71 4.49
CA SER A 140 5.40 -2.80 5.47
C SER A 140 4.70 -1.46 5.67
N ASN A 141 5.44 -0.35 5.62
CA ASN A 141 4.89 1.01 5.68
C ASN A 141 3.99 1.30 4.49
N LEU A 142 4.41 0.94 3.27
CA LEU A 142 3.62 1.10 2.07
C LEU A 142 2.35 0.24 2.16
N CYS A 143 2.47 -1.05 2.47
CA CYS A 143 1.32 -1.94 2.64
C CYS A 143 0.29 -1.35 3.61
N TRP A 144 0.73 -0.96 4.80
CA TRP A 144 -0.15 -0.37 5.81
C TRP A 144 -0.76 0.95 5.34
N ALA A 145 0.02 1.85 4.76
CA ALA A 145 -0.45 3.17 4.38
C ALA A 145 -1.54 3.12 3.30
N TYR A 146 -1.34 2.31 2.26
CA TYR A 146 -2.31 2.17 1.19
C TYR A 146 -3.58 1.43 1.64
N ALA A 147 -3.44 0.40 2.48
CA ALA A 147 -4.59 -0.24 3.11
C ALA A 147 -5.38 0.72 4.02
N GLN A 148 -4.68 1.52 4.81
CA GLN A 148 -5.29 2.48 5.74
C GLN A 148 -6.05 3.60 5.02
N LEU A 149 -5.54 4.06 3.88
CA LEU A 149 -6.21 5.08 3.06
C LEU A 149 -7.38 4.52 2.23
N GLY A 150 -7.62 3.21 2.25
CA GLY A 150 -8.73 2.58 1.52
C GLY A 150 -8.60 2.68 0.00
N LEU A 151 -7.35 2.68 -0.51
CA LEU A 151 -7.06 2.92 -1.91
C LEU A 151 -7.21 1.65 -2.75
N VAL A 152 -8.46 1.33 -3.11
CA VAL A 152 -8.82 0.11 -3.87
C VAL A 152 -8.02 -0.05 -5.16
N ALA A 153 -7.82 1.05 -5.88
CA ALA A 153 -7.02 1.12 -7.08
C ALA A 153 -5.60 0.57 -6.91
N HIS A 154 -5.03 0.66 -5.70
CA HIS A 154 -3.66 0.29 -5.37
C HIS A 154 -3.54 -1.08 -4.66
N HIS A 155 -4.59 -1.91 -4.63
CA HIS A 155 -4.54 -3.22 -3.98
C HIS A 155 -3.45 -4.13 -4.56
N ASP A 156 -3.25 -4.11 -5.89
CA ASP A 156 -2.25 -4.95 -6.56
C ASP A 156 -0.83 -4.55 -6.13
N MET A 157 -0.59 -3.26 -5.92
CA MET A 157 0.64 -2.76 -5.36
C MET A 157 0.84 -3.19 -3.89
N VAL A 158 -0.21 -3.20 -3.07
CA VAL A 158 -0.10 -3.73 -1.70
C VAL A 158 0.28 -5.20 -1.74
N GLN A 159 -0.30 -5.99 -2.64
CA GLN A 159 0.06 -7.40 -2.83
C GLN A 159 1.50 -7.57 -3.32
N ALA A 160 1.95 -6.74 -4.27
CA ALA A 160 3.34 -6.72 -4.74
C ALA A 160 4.34 -6.41 -3.62
N ALA A 161 4.09 -5.37 -2.82
CA ALA A 161 4.92 -5.01 -1.69
C ALA A 161 4.91 -6.11 -0.61
N ALA A 162 3.76 -6.73 -0.36
CA ALA A 162 3.66 -7.85 0.56
C ALA A 162 4.46 -9.07 0.07
N ARG A 163 4.41 -9.39 -1.22
CA ARG A 163 5.20 -10.48 -1.82
C ARG A 163 6.70 -10.21 -1.72
N ALA A 164 7.13 -8.98 -2.00
CA ALA A 164 8.53 -8.59 -1.88
C ALA A 164 9.04 -8.62 -0.42
N LEU A 165 8.18 -8.38 0.56
CA LEU A 165 8.50 -8.54 1.97
C LEU A 165 8.52 -10.02 2.37
N ALA A 166 7.56 -10.81 1.91
CA ALA A 166 7.49 -12.25 2.19
C ALA A 166 8.70 -13.01 1.63
N ALA A 167 9.21 -12.62 0.47
CA ALA A 167 10.46 -13.15 -0.09
C ALA A 167 11.68 -12.91 0.83
N ARG A 168 11.64 -11.85 1.65
CA ARG A 168 12.67 -11.47 2.63
C ARG A 168 12.17 -11.57 4.07
N ALA A 169 11.21 -12.44 4.35
CA ALA A 169 10.59 -12.53 5.67
C ALA A 169 11.61 -12.85 6.79
N ARG A 170 12.78 -13.39 6.43
CA ARG A 170 13.92 -13.60 7.35
C ARG A 170 14.60 -12.31 7.82
N GLU A 171 14.47 -11.20 7.11
CA GLU A 171 14.98 -9.88 7.50
C GLU A 171 13.92 -9.05 8.25
N ALA A 172 12.64 -9.43 8.12
CA ALA A 172 11.53 -8.73 8.74
C ALA A 172 11.49 -8.97 10.26
N ASN A 173 11.14 -7.93 11.01
CA ASN A 173 10.75 -8.07 12.41
C ASN A 173 9.24 -8.37 12.53
N VAL A 174 8.79 -8.70 13.73
CA VAL A 174 7.39 -9.06 14.02
C VAL A 174 6.38 -7.94 13.69
N GLN A 175 6.80 -6.67 13.77
CA GLN A 175 5.92 -5.54 13.42
C GLN A 175 5.73 -5.44 11.91
N HIS A 176 6.79 -5.66 11.12
CA HIS A 176 6.71 -5.67 9.66
C HIS A 176 5.82 -6.82 9.18
N ILE A 177 5.98 -8.01 9.76
CA ILE A 177 5.17 -9.20 9.46
C ILE A 177 3.69 -8.93 9.75
N ALA A 178 3.37 -8.52 10.99
CA ALA A 178 2.00 -8.27 11.40
C ALA A 178 1.33 -7.14 10.60
N SER A 179 2.05 -6.04 10.35
CA SER A 179 1.51 -4.90 9.60
C SER A 179 1.19 -5.27 8.15
N THR A 180 2.03 -6.10 7.53
CA THR A 180 1.84 -6.57 6.15
C THR A 180 0.66 -7.53 6.06
N ALA A 181 0.58 -8.52 6.95
CA ALA A 181 -0.56 -9.44 7.01
C ALA A 181 -1.88 -8.70 7.27
N SER A 182 -1.92 -7.78 8.24
CA SER A 182 -3.12 -6.98 8.52
C SER A 182 -3.49 -6.05 7.36
N ALA A 183 -2.52 -5.56 6.58
CA ALA A 183 -2.80 -4.76 5.40
C ALA A 183 -3.51 -5.61 4.32
N LEU A 184 -2.98 -6.80 4.02
CA LEU A 184 -3.61 -7.77 3.09
C LEU A 184 -5.04 -8.12 3.53
N ALA A 185 -5.22 -8.43 4.82
CA ALA A 185 -6.52 -8.74 5.40
C ALA A 185 -7.50 -7.56 5.32
N ARG A 186 -7.02 -6.33 5.57
CA ARG A 186 -7.85 -5.12 5.47
C ARG A 186 -8.35 -4.88 4.04
N ILE A 187 -7.51 -5.13 3.03
CA ILE A 187 -7.88 -4.97 1.62
C ILE A 187 -8.58 -6.20 1.02
N GLY A 188 -8.68 -7.31 1.77
CA GLY A 188 -9.32 -8.55 1.31
C GLY A 188 -8.55 -9.28 0.21
N ARG A 189 -7.22 -9.10 0.14
CA ARG A 189 -6.36 -9.83 -0.80
C ARG A 189 -5.71 -11.01 -0.09
N TYR A 190 -6.14 -12.22 -0.44
CA TYR A 190 -5.54 -13.46 0.03
C TYR A 190 -4.50 -13.96 -0.98
N ASP A 191 -3.39 -14.46 -0.45
CA ASP A 191 -2.33 -15.13 -1.19
C ASP A 191 -1.69 -16.12 -0.20
N ASP A 192 -1.87 -17.41 -0.47
CA ASP A 192 -1.48 -18.48 0.45
C ASP A 192 0.02 -18.48 0.73
N GLU A 193 0.83 -18.37 -0.32
CA GLU A 193 2.28 -18.39 -0.20
C GLU A 193 2.80 -17.21 0.63
N ILE A 194 2.23 -16.01 0.42
CA ILE A 194 2.59 -14.84 1.23
C ILE A 194 2.24 -15.09 2.70
N MET A 195 1.02 -15.57 2.99
CA MET A 195 0.57 -15.77 4.36
C MET A 195 1.36 -16.88 5.07
N GLU A 196 1.68 -17.98 4.39
CA GLU A 196 2.56 -19.04 4.89
C GLU A 196 3.96 -18.50 5.22
N ARG A 197 4.58 -17.74 4.32
CA ARG A 197 5.93 -17.18 4.57
C ARG A 197 5.93 -16.23 5.76
N LEU A 198 4.91 -15.37 5.87
CA LEU A 198 4.76 -14.44 6.99
C LEU A 198 4.52 -15.17 8.31
N GLY A 199 3.65 -16.18 8.33
CA GLY A 199 3.36 -16.98 9.52
C GLY A 199 4.59 -17.79 9.98
N ASN A 200 5.32 -18.42 9.06
CA ASN A 200 6.55 -19.15 9.36
C ASN A 200 7.63 -18.22 9.92
N ALA A 201 7.81 -17.03 9.34
CA ALA A 201 8.73 -16.03 9.88
C ALA A 201 8.30 -15.49 11.25
N GLY A 202 6.99 -15.41 11.50
CA GLY A 202 6.41 -15.11 12.80
C GLY A 202 6.71 -16.19 13.84
N CYS A 203 6.56 -17.46 13.49
CA CYS A 203 6.85 -18.59 14.37
C CYS A 203 8.31 -18.56 14.88
N VAL A 204 9.27 -18.33 13.97
CA VAL A 204 10.70 -18.21 14.31
C VAL A 204 10.96 -17.09 15.33
N ARG A 205 10.12 -16.06 15.33
CA ARG A 205 10.25 -14.87 16.18
C ARG A 205 9.22 -14.81 17.29
N MET A 206 8.57 -15.94 17.60
CA MET A 206 7.41 -15.97 18.49
C MET A 206 7.68 -15.27 19.82
N GLY A 207 8.86 -15.43 20.43
CA GLY A 207 9.23 -14.79 21.70
C GLY A 207 9.36 -13.26 21.65
N THR A 208 9.54 -12.64 20.48
CA THR A 208 9.74 -11.20 20.32
C THR A 208 8.45 -10.41 20.04
N PHE A 209 7.34 -11.11 19.84
CA PHE A 209 6.04 -10.46 19.66
C PHE A 209 5.63 -9.68 20.92
N ILE A 210 5.09 -8.48 20.71
CA ILE A 210 4.22 -7.81 21.68
C ILE A 210 2.76 -8.20 21.41
N PRO A 211 1.84 -8.11 22.39
CA PRO A 211 0.45 -8.53 22.23
C PRO A 211 -0.23 -7.95 20.99
N GLN A 212 -0.10 -6.64 20.76
CA GLN A 212 -0.71 -5.97 19.60
C GLN A 212 -0.26 -6.56 18.26
N ALA A 213 1.04 -6.83 18.10
CA ALA A 213 1.57 -7.37 16.85
C ALA A 213 1.10 -8.82 16.63
N LEU A 214 1.01 -9.61 17.69
CA LEU A 214 0.54 -10.99 17.61
C LEU A 214 -0.96 -11.03 17.27
N SER A 215 -1.77 -10.24 17.97
CA SER A 215 -3.20 -10.10 17.69
C SER A 215 -3.47 -9.65 16.26
N ASN A 216 -2.67 -8.71 15.73
CA ASN A 216 -2.78 -8.26 14.34
C ASN A 216 -2.50 -9.38 13.32
N LEU A 217 -1.48 -10.20 13.56
CA LEU A 217 -1.17 -11.34 12.70
C LEU A 217 -2.26 -12.42 12.78
N MET A 218 -2.74 -12.75 14.00
CA MET A 218 -3.82 -13.72 14.20
C MET A 218 -5.15 -13.25 13.59
N TRP A 219 -5.50 -11.98 13.79
CA TRP A 219 -6.68 -11.38 13.17
C TRP A 219 -6.59 -11.42 11.65
N ALA A 220 -5.41 -11.15 11.07
CA ALA A 220 -5.22 -11.22 9.63
C ALA A 220 -5.43 -12.63 9.08
N ASN A 221 -4.90 -13.66 9.77
CA ASN A 221 -5.13 -15.07 9.43
C ASN A 221 -6.63 -15.40 9.46
N GLY A 222 -7.32 -15.07 10.56
CA GLY A 222 -8.76 -15.34 10.69
C GLY A 222 -9.61 -14.60 9.66
N ARG A 223 -9.33 -13.31 9.40
CA ARG A 223 -10.07 -12.52 8.40
C ARG A 223 -9.88 -13.01 6.97
N LEU A 224 -8.70 -13.54 6.65
CA LEU A 224 -8.40 -14.13 5.34
C LEU A 224 -8.77 -15.62 5.27
N MET A 225 -9.37 -16.19 6.33
CA MET A 225 -9.68 -17.61 6.44
C MET A 225 -8.46 -18.52 6.23
N HIS A 226 -7.26 -18.03 6.56
CA HIS A 226 -6.01 -18.76 6.43
C HIS A 226 -5.67 -19.47 7.74
N VAL A 227 -5.43 -20.78 7.68
CA VAL A 227 -5.11 -21.61 8.83
C VAL A 227 -3.62 -21.95 8.81
N HIS A 228 -2.84 -21.23 9.61
CA HIS A 228 -1.41 -21.50 9.76
C HIS A 228 -1.13 -22.33 11.03
N ASN A 229 -1.18 -23.66 10.90
CA ASN A 229 -1.11 -24.60 12.03
C ASN A 229 0.07 -24.32 12.99
N ARG A 230 1.28 -24.13 12.45
CA ARG A 230 2.46 -23.84 13.28
C ARG A 230 2.35 -22.55 14.10
N LEU A 231 1.65 -21.55 13.56
CA LEU A 231 1.48 -20.26 14.20
C LEU A 231 0.47 -20.36 15.33
N LEU A 232 -0.61 -21.10 15.10
CA LEU A 232 -1.62 -21.43 16.12
C LEU A 232 -0.97 -22.16 17.30
N THR A 233 -0.23 -23.25 17.04
CA THR A 233 0.47 -23.99 18.08
C THR A 233 1.47 -23.11 18.84
N ALA A 234 2.31 -22.35 18.12
CA ALA A 234 3.30 -21.48 18.77
C ALA A 234 2.66 -20.38 19.63
N THR A 235 1.50 -19.87 19.20
CA THR A 235 0.72 -18.87 19.95
C THR A 235 0.09 -19.48 21.19
N GLN A 236 -0.49 -20.68 21.07
CA GLN A 236 -1.05 -21.42 22.20
C GLN A 236 0.02 -21.73 23.25
N THR A 237 1.17 -22.27 22.84
CA THR A 237 2.29 -22.55 23.75
C THR A 237 2.75 -21.30 24.47
N ARG A 238 2.89 -20.17 23.74
CA ARG A 238 3.26 -18.90 24.35
C ARG A 238 2.20 -18.39 25.34
N ALA A 239 0.91 -18.52 25.02
CA ALA A 239 -0.16 -18.11 25.92
C ALA A 239 -0.16 -18.92 27.22
N LEU A 240 -0.01 -20.25 27.12
CA LEU A 240 0.07 -21.14 28.28
C LEU A 240 1.28 -20.84 29.17
N ALA A 241 2.40 -20.39 28.60
CA ALA A 241 3.57 -19.99 29.38
C ALA A 241 3.39 -18.67 30.16
N ILE A 242 2.42 -17.83 29.80
CA ILE A 242 2.16 -16.53 30.43
C ILE A 242 1.00 -16.62 31.43
N LEU A 243 0.05 -17.54 31.20
CA LEU A 243 -1.02 -17.79 32.15
C LEU A 243 -0.44 -18.51 33.38
N PRO A 244 -0.72 -18.03 34.61
CA PRO A 244 -0.34 -18.77 35.80
C PRO A 244 -1.01 -20.15 35.75
N CYS A 245 -0.29 -21.20 36.16
CA CYS A 245 -0.91 -22.51 36.38
C CYS A 245 -2.07 -22.31 37.36
N ALA A 246 -3.27 -22.68 36.91
CA ALA A 246 -4.47 -22.70 37.74
C ALA A 246 -4.38 -23.80 38.80
#